data_AF-A0A822BQJ5-F1
#
_entry.id   AF-A0A822BQJ5-F1
#
_cell.length_a   1.000
_cell.length_b   1.000
_cell.length_c   1.000
_cell.angle_alpha   90.00
_cell.angle_beta   90.00
_cell.angle_gamma   90.00
#
_symmetry.space_group_name_H-M   'P 1'
#
loop_
_entity.id
_entity.type
_entity.pdbx_description
1 polymer ?
#
loop_
_entity_poly.entity_id
_entity_poly.type
_entity_poly.pdbx_seq_one_letter_code
_entity_poly.pdbx_strand_id
1 'polypeptide(L)'
;MSNQTFLIGTGGKTIYACCLTHDEQLLPLHENKSEQGPSWLLARDDLLYAANEHDDKIEIFTIDDRIQGRLTSKSIISSQGSTPCSLDIDSTGKWLAVANYGGSGSSNFVLLPLNKSNIPKENNAQIVSIDGHGPNHDRQSHSHCHQVKFYQNNLYFIDLGTD
;
A
#
# COMPACT_ATOMS: atom_id res chain seq x y z
N MET A 1 -12.37 6.86 -27.54
CA MET A 1 -11.30 6.85 -26.50
C MET A 1 -11.89 6.18 -25.28
N SER A 2 -11.17 5.29 -24.60
CA SER A 2 -11.74 4.53 -23.48
C SER A 2 -11.82 5.42 -22.23
N ASN A 3 -12.95 5.34 -21.52
CA ASN A 3 -13.06 5.91 -20.18
C ASN A 3 -11.96 5.34 -19.27
N GLN A 4 -11.35 6.19 -18.45
CA GLN A 4 -10.32 5.78 -17.50
C GLN A 4 -10.96 5.44 -16.15
N THR A 5 -10.65 4.25 -15.63
CA THR A 5 -11.10 3.79 -14.31
C THR A 5 -10.07 4.16 -13.24
N PHE A 6 -10.54 4.70 -12.12
CA PHE A 6 -9.78 5.05 -10.94
C PHE A 6 -10.22 4.18 -9.77
N LEU A 7 -9.26 3.67 -9.01
CA LEU A 7 -9.51 2.98 -7.75
C LEU A 7 -9.07 3.90 -6.60
N ILE A 8 -9.95 4.09 -5.63
CA ILE A 8 -9.77 5.05 -4.54
C ILE A 8 -9.82 4.30 -3.22
N GLY A 9 -8.68 4.27 -2.52
CA GLY A 9 -8.56 3.76 -1.16
C GLY A 9 -9.14 4.75 -0.14
N THR A 10 -9.54 4.25 1.02
CA THR A 10 -10.12 5.06 2.10
C THR A 10 -9.68 4.55 3.47
N GLY A 11 -9.89 5.35 4.53
CA GLY A 11 -9.79 4.85 5.91
C GLY A 11 -10.98 3.97 6.35
N GLY A 12 -12.00 3.83 5.49
CA GLY A 12 -13.15 2.96 5.72
C GLY A 12 -12.88 1.50 5.34
N LYS A 13 -13.92 0.74 5.00
CA LYS A 13 -13.80 -0.65 4.52
C LYS A 13 -14.07 -0.78 3.02
N THR A 14 -13.82 0.29 2.27
CA THR A 14 -14.24 0.40 0.88
C THR A 14 -13.11 0.92 0.00
N ILE A 15 -12.95 0.24 -1.15
CA ILE A 15 -12.22 0.75 -2.31
C ILE A 15 -13.25 1.12 -3.36
N TYR A 16 -13.34 2.42 -3.67
CA TYR A 16 -14.29 2.91 -4.68
C TYR A 16 -13.69 2.81 -6.06
N ALA A 17 -14.47 2.33 -7.02
CA ALA A 17 -14.16 2.42 -8.44
C ALA A 17 -14.94 3.60 -9.03
N CYS A 18 -14.24 4.49 -9.73
CA CYS A 18 -14.81 5.65 -10.40
C CYS A 18 -14.36 5.70 -11.86
N CYS A 19 -15.19 6.26 -12.72
CA CYS A 19 -14.87 6.59 -14.11
C CYS A 19 -14.59 8.09 -14.20
N LEU A 20 -13.47 8.49 -14.81
CA LEU A 20 -13.31 9.85 -15.30
C LEU A 20 -13.98 9.96 -16.67
N THR A 21 -15.05 10.74 -16.75
CA THR A 21 -15.78 10.98 -17.99
C THR A 21 -15.00 11.90 -18.92
N HIS A 22 -15.48 12.02 -20.16
CA HIS A 22 -14.91 12.94 -21.14
C HIS A 22 -15.09 14.42 -20.73
N ASP A 23 -16.08 14.71 -19.89
CA ASP A 23 -16.34 16.04 -19.32
C ASP A 23 -15.59 16.25 -17.98
N GLU A 24 -14.53 15.44 -17.74
CA GLU A 24 -13.63 15.51 -16.59
C GLU A 24 -14.33 15.35 -15.23
N GLN A 25 -15.47 14.65 -15.20
CA GLN A 25 -16.19 14.32 -13.97
C GLN A 25 -15.82 12.92 -13.49
N LEU A 26 -15.53 12.77 -12.19
CA LEU A 26 -15.43 11.45 -11.55
C LEU A 26 -16.82 10.97 -11.16
N LEU A 27 -17.29 9.91 -11.83
CA LEU A 27 -18.57 9.27 -11.54
C LEU A 27 -18.34 7.90 -10.88
N PRO A 28 -19.12 7.53 -9.85
CA PRO A 28 -19.00 6.23 -9.21
C PRO A 28 -19.40 5.11 -10.18
N LEU A 29 -18.67 3.99 -10.13
CA LEU A 29 -18.95 2.77 -10.89
C LEU A 29 -19.31 1.60 -9.97
N HIS A 30 -18.46 1.34 -8.97
CA HIS A 30 -18.58 0.18 -8.11
C HIS A 30 -17.95 0.43 -6.75
N GLU A 31 -18.41 -0.30 -5.74
CA GLU A 31 -17.83 -0.30 -4.39
C GLU A 31 -17.28 -1.70 -4.11
N ASN A 32 -15.98 -1.78 -3.88
CA ASN A 32 -15.32 -3.03 -3.50
C ASN A 32 -15.11 -3.02 -2.00
N LYS A 33 -15.47 -4.13 -1.34
CA LYS A 33 -15.21 -4.30 0.09
C LYS A 33 -13.73 -4.63 0.30
N SER A 34 -13.16 -4.01 1.32
CA SER A 34 -11.87 -4.40 1.91
C SER A 34 -12.10 -4.72 3.38
N GLU A 35 -11.21 -5.51 3.97
CA GLU A 35 -11.31 -5.87 5.38
C GLU A 35 -11.25 -4.63 6.29
N GLN A 36 -10.29 -3.73 6.05
CA GLN A 36 -10.03 -2.54 6.86
C GLN A 36 -9.20 -1.48 6.13
N GLY A 37 -9.50 -0.20 6.37
CA GLY A 37 -8.72 1.00 6.00
C GLY A 37 -7.71 0.86 4.86
N PRO A 38 -8.12 0.56 3.60
CA PRO A 38 -7.21 0.46 2.46
C PRO A 38 -6.67 1.85 2.08
N SER A 39 -5.70 2.37 2.83
CA SER A 39 -5.24 3.77 2.74
C SER A 39 -4.18 4.01 1.66
N TRP A 40 -3.52 2.95 1.19
CA TRP A 40 -2.62 2.99 0.04
C TRP A 40 -2.94 1.88 -0.95
N LEU A 41 -3.01 2.22 -2.24
CA LEU A 41 -3.26 1.28 -3.32
C LEU A 41 -2.06 1.20 -4.27
N LEU A 42 -1.66 -0.01 -4.62
CA LEU A 42 -0.64 -0.29 -5.63
C LEU A 42 -1.20 -1.32 -6.61
N ALA A 43 -1.23 -1.00 -7.90
CA ALA A 43 -1.64 -1.94 -8.93
C ALA A 43 -0.42 -2.46 -9.70
N ARG A 44 -0.39 -3.76 -9.96
CA ARG A 44 0.58 -4.41 -10.85
C ARG A 44 -0.05 -5.59 -11.54
N ASP A 45 0.09 -5.66 -12.86
CA ASP A 45 -0.58 -6.66 -13.69
C ASP A 45 -2.08 -6.68 -13.34
N ASP A 46 -2.69 -7.85 -13.17
CA ASP A 46 -4.10 -8.03 -12.79
C ASP A 46 -4.33 -8.04 -11.26
N LEU A 47 -3.38 -7.51 -10.48
CA LEU A 47 -3.48 -7.45 -9.01
C LEU A 47 -3.51 -6.01 -8.49
N LEU A 48 -4.25 -5.85 -7.40
CA LEU A 48 -4.24 -4.66 -6.56
C LEU A 48 -3.78 -5.06 -5.15
N TYR A 49 -2.82 -4.32 -4.60
CA TYR A 49 -2.35 -4.44 -3.24
C TYR A 49 -2.88 -3.23 -2.47
N ALA A 50 -3.57 -3.46 -1.37
CA ALA A 50 -4.05 -2.44 -0.45
C ALA A 50 -3.26 -2.55 0.86
N ALA A 51 -2.64 -1.46 1.29
CA ALA A 51 -2.16 -1.35 2.67
C ALA A 51 -3.35 -1.03 3.56
N ASN A 52 -3.62 -1.88 4.54
CA ASN A 52 -4.72 -1.72 5.46
C ASN A 52 -4.19 -1.14 6.77
N GLU A 53 -4.34 0.18 6.95
CA GLU A 53 -3.68 0.91 8.03
C GLU A 53 -4.23 0.60 9.43
N HIS A 54 -5.41 -0.01 9.52
CA HIS A 54 -6.09 -0.29 10.80
C HIS A 54 -5.94 -1.73 11.29
N ASP A 55 -5.37 -2.65 10.51
CA ASP A 55 -5.17 -4.05 10.93
C ASP A 55 -3.80 -4.63 10.60
N ASP A 56 -2.84 -3.76 10.25
CA ASP A 56 -1.43 -4.11 10.04
C ASP A 56 -1.21 -5.13 8.91
N LYS A 57 -2.10 -5.15 7.91
CA LYS A 57 -2.09 -6.11 6.81
C LYS A 57 -1.95 -5.45 5.44
N ILE A 58 -1.63 -6.30 4.49
CA ILE A 58 -1.72 -6.02 3.06
C ILE A 58 -2.77 -6.97 2.51
N GLU A 59 -3.85 -6.41 1.96
CA GLU A 59 -4.88 -7.17 1.24
C GLU A 59 -4.58 -7.14 -0.25
N ILE A 60 -4.62 -8.30 -0.89
CA ILE A 60 -4.37 -8.49 -2.31
C ILE A 60 -5.68 -8.88 -2.97
N PHE A 61 -6.03 -8.17 -4.04
CA PHE A 61 -7.19 -8.43 -4.87
C PHE A 61 -6.77 -8.83 -6.28
N THR A 62 -7.59 -9.65 -6.93
CA THR A 62 -7.62 -9.76 -8.39
C THR A 62 -8.48 -8.64 -8.95
N ILE A 63 -8.05 -8.01 -10.04
CA ILE A 63 -8.85 -7.04 -10.79
C ILE A 63 -9.62 -7.80 -11.87
N ASP A 64 -10.86 -8.18 -11.58
CA ASP A 64 -11.67 -9.03 -12.46
C ASP A 64 -12.25 -8.27 -13.66
N ASP A 65 -12.55 -6.98 -13.47
CA ASP A 65 -13.08 -6.09 -14.50
C ASP A 65 -12.43 -4.71 -14.39
N ARG A 66 -11.56 -4.38 -15.34
CA ARG A 66 -10.86 -3.08 -15.39
C ARG A 66 -11.77 -1.92 -15.79
N ILE A 67 -12.88 -2.20 -16.48
CA ILE A 67 -13.82 -1.17 -16.93
C ILE A 67 -14.75 -0.77 -15.79
N GLN A 68 -15.17 -1.73 -14.97
CA GLN A 68 -16.02 -1.46 -13.79
C GLN A 68 -15.24 -1.32 -12.49
N GLY A 69 -13.94 -1.63 -12.50
CA GLY A 69 -13.09 -1.65 -11.31
C GLY A 69 -13.55 -2.68 -10.28
N ARG A 70 -14.02 -3.85 -10.72
CA ARG A 70 -14.46 -4.93 -9.82
C ARG A 70 -13.25 -5.74 -9.34
N LEU A 71 -13.24 -5.99 -8.04
CA LEU A 71 -12.15 -6.65 -7.33
C LEU A 71 -12.68 -7.88 -6.59
N THR A 72 -11.88 -8.95 -6.59
CA THR A 72 -12.10 -10.13 -5.74
C THR A 72 -10.92 -10.27 -4.79
N SER A 73 -11.19 -10.33 -3.48
CA SER A 73 -10.15 -10.56 -2.47
C SER A 73 -9.50 -11.92 -2.70
N LYS A 74 -8.16 -11.93 -2.76
CA LYS A 74 -7.34 -13.08 -3.15
C LYS A 74 -6.50 -13.59 -2.00
N SER A 75 -5.91 -12.69 -1.22
CA SER A 75 -5.05 -13.04 -0.09
C SER A 75 -4.92 -11.85 0.85
N ILE A 76 -4.67 -12.12 2.12
CA ILE A 76 -4.36 -11.11 3.13
C ILE A 76 -3.13 -11.62 3.87
N ILE A 77 -2.11 -10.78 3.99
CA ILE A 77 -0.84 -11.10 4.65
C ILE A 77 -0.44 -9.99 5.61
N SER A 78 0.40 -10.29 6.60
CA SER A 78 0.94 -9.26 7.49
C SER A 78 1.87 -8.31 6.74
N SER A 79 1.77 -7.02 7.05
CA SER A 79 2.72 -5.99 6.62
C SER A 79 4.10 -6.10 7.28
N GLN A 80 4.26 -7.00 8.27
CA GLN A 80 5.46 -7.15 9.10
C GLN A 80 5.86 -5.88 9.86
N GLY A 81 4.88 -5.03 10.16
CA GLY A 81 4.98 -3.85 10.99
C GLY A 81 3.59 -3.35 11.36
N SER A 82 3.50 -2.11 11.83
CA SER A 82 2.23 -1.50 12.21
C SER A 82 1.89 -0.28 11.36
N THR A 83 0.59 -0.11 11.09
CA THR A 83 0.02 0.99 10.30
C THR A 83 0.71 1.13 8.93
N PRO A 84 0.63 0.11 8.05
CA PRO A 84 1.20 0.18 6.71
C PRO A 84 0.56 1.35 5.95
N CYS A 85 1.38 2.18 5.32
CA CYS A 85 0.93 3.44 4.71
C CYS A 85 1.49 3.70 3.32
N SER A 86 2.46 2.88 2.87
CA SER A 86 3.01 3.00 1.51
C SER A 86 3.51 1.65 1.01
N LEU A 87 3.26 1.38 -0.26
CA LEU A 87 3.68 0.18 -0.97
C LEU A 87 4.34 0.57 -2.29
N ASP A 88 5.40 -0.15 -2.67
CA ASP A 88 5.94 -0.11 -4.04
C ASP A 88 6.53 -1.48 -4.42
N ILE A 89 6.50 -1.84 -5.70
CA ILE A 89 7.11 -3.09 -6.18
C ILE A 89 8.25 -2.73 -7.13
N ASP A 90 9.39 -3.41 -6.96
CA ASP A 90 10.56 -3.20 -7.81
C ASP A 90 10.28 -3.59 -9.27
N SER A 91 11.05 -3.04 -10.23
CA SER A 91 10.80 -3.28 -11.65
C SER A 91 10.90 -4.76 -12.04
N THR A 92 11.68 -5.57 -11.32
CA THR A 92 11.79 -7.02 -11.59
C THR A 92 10.59 -7.82 -11.08
N GLY A 93 9.78 -7.25 -10.18
CA GLY A 93 8.66 -7.95 -9.54
C GLY A 93 9.09 -8.97 -8.50
N LYS A 94 10.30 -8.85 -7.99
CA LYS A 94 10.86 -9.74 -6.98
C LYS A 94 10.51 -9.29 -5.57
N TRP A 95 10.36 -7.99 -5.34
CA TRP A 95 10.22 -7.39 -4.02
C TRP A 95 9.05 -6.42 -3.96
N LEU A 96 8.23 -6.58 -2.93
CA LEU A 96 7.30 -5.57 -2.44
C LEU A 96 7.96 -4.84 -1.27
N ALA A 97 8.15 -3.53 -1.40
CA ALA A 97 8.51 -2.65 -0.31
C ALA A 97 7.27 -2.15 0.42
N VAL A 98 7.36 -2.04 1.73
CA VAL A 98 6.31 -1.58 2.64
C VAL A 98 6.89 -0.54 3.57
N ALA A 99 6.25 0.61 3.71
CA ALA A 99 6.48 1.54 4.81
C ALA A 99 5.40 1.33 5.87
N ASN A 100 5.82 1.05 7.10
CA ASN A 100 4.94 0.90 8.25
C ASN A 100 5.17 2.07 9.20
N TYR A 101 4.15 2.92 9.38
CA TYR A 101 4.27 4.21 10.08
C TYR A 101 4.61 4.06 11.58
N GLY A 102 4.37 2.88 12.17
CA GLY A 102 4.77 2.54 13.55
C GLY A 102 3.75 2.89 14.64
N GLY A 103 2.64 3.56 14.31
CA GLY A 103 1.64 3.98 15.31
C GLY A 103 2.26 4.81 16.44
N SER A 104 2.26 4.28 17.66
CA SER A 104 2.87 4.89 18.86
C SER A 104 4.24 4.32 19.24
N GLY A 105 4.88 3.56 18.34
CA GLY A 105 6.20 2.95 18.54
C GLY A 105 7.06 3.05 17.30
N SER A 106 8.20 2.36 17.28
CA SER A 106 9.16 2.46 16.18
C SER A 106 8.55 2.02 14.84
N SER A 107 8.74 2.86 13.83
CA SER A 107 8.39 2.55 12.44
C SER A 107 9.43 1.63 11.80
N ASN A 108 9.05 0.98 10.69
CA ASN A 108 9.98 0.17 9.91
C ASN A 108 9.66 0.26 8.41
N PHE A 109 10.64 -0.11 7.59
CA PHE A 109 10.35 -0.50 6.22
C PHE A 109 10.69 -1.98 6.02
N VAL A 110 9.90 -2.64 5.19
CA VAL A 110 10.01 -4.09 4.97
C VAL A 110 10.13 -4.38 3.48
N LEU A 111 11.02 -5.30 3.13
CA LEU A 111 11.05 -5.93 1.81
C LEU A 111 10.52 -7.36 1.89
N LEU A 112 9.39 -7.60 1.23
CA LEU A 112 8.77 -8.91 1.10
C LEU A 112 9.08 -9.50 -0.28
N PRO A 113 9.66 -10.71 -0.36
CA PRO A 113 9.85 -11.36 -1.65
C PRO A 113 8.52 -11.86 -2.20
N LEU A 114 8.24 -11.55 -3.46
CA LEU A 114 7.05 -12.04 -4.17
C LEU A 114 7.26 -13.47 -4.67
N ASN A 115 6.20 -14.28 -4.63
CA ASN A 115 6.19 -15.61 -5.25
C ASN A 115 5.79 -15.54 -6.74
N LYS A 116 5.73 -16.69 -7.43
CA LYS A 116 5.37 -16.75 -8.86
C LYS A 116 3.95 -16.26 -9.17
N SER A 117 3.07 -16.20 -8.15
CA SER A 117 1.71 -15.67 -8.25
C SER A 117 1.63 -14.21 -7.79
N ASN A 118 2.78 -13.55 -7.65
CA ASN A 118 2.97 -12.19 -7.15
C ASN A 118 2.38 -11.97 -5.73
N ILE A 119 2.32 -13.01 -4.90
CA ILE A 119 1.90 -12.88 -3.50
C ILE A 119 3.14 -12.73 -2.60
N PRO A 120 3.16 -11.77 -1.65
CA PRO A 120 4.26 -11.60 -0.71
C PRO A 120 4.48 -12.83 0.17
N LYS A 121 5.74 -13.13 0.50
CA LYS A 121 6.13 -14.22 1.41
C LYS A 121 6.69 -13.65 2.71
N GLU A 122 5.95 -13.82 3.80
CA GLU A 122 6.31 -13.29 5.12
C GLU A 122 7.58 -13.92 5.70
N ASN A 123 7.79 -15.22 5.47
CA ASN A 123 8.90 -15.99 6.06
C ASN A 123 10.32 -15.57 5.63
N ASN A 124 10.45 -14.69 4.64
CA ASN A 124 11.73 -14.19 4.14
C ASN A 124 11.75 -12.64 4.09
N ALA A 125 10.90 -11.99 4.89
CA ALA A 125 10.87 -10.55 5.02
C ALA A 125 12.25 -10.01 5.46
N GLN A 126 12.72 -8.95 4.81
CA GLN A 126 13.84 -8.15 5.31
C GLN A 126 13.25 -6.94 6.02
N ILE A 127 13.43 -6.87 7.34
CA ILE A 127 12.84 -5.82 8.18
C ILE A 127 13.97 -4.88 8.60
N VAL A 128 13.77 -3.59 8.37
CA VAL A 128 14.70 -2.55 8.80
C VAL A 128 13.95 -1.57 9.70
N SER A 129 14.24 -1.64 10.99
CA SER A 129 13.72 -0.69 11.97
C SER A 129 14.48 0.62 11.89
N ILE A 130 13.79 1.71 12.19
CA ILE A 130 14.38 3.05 12.25
C ILE A 130 14.22 3.57 13.66
N ASP A 131 15.33 3.96 14.25
CA ASP A 131 15.37 4.59 15.56
C ASP A 131 15.75 6.07 15.40
N GLY A 132 15.15 6.92 16.21
CA GLY A 132 15.37 8.37 16.18
C GLY A 132 14.09 9.13 16.52
N HIS A 133 14.23 10.44 16.65
CA HIS A 133 13.15 11.38 16.92
C HIS A 133 13.54 12.75 16.36
N GLY A 134 12.55 13.63 16.27
CA GLY A 134 12.66 14.98 15.77
C GLY A 134 12.42 16.05 16.84
N PRO A 135 12.60 17.34 16.51
CA PRO A 135 12.38 18.45 17.43
C PRO A 135 10.90 18.66 17.77
N ASN A 136 9.95 18.21 16.93
CA ASN A 136 8.52 18.30 17.22
C ASN A 136 8.04 17.07 18.00
N HIS A 137 8.17 17.10 19.33
CA HIS A 137 7.81 15.98 20.21
C HIS A 137 6.36 15.50 20.08
N ASP A 138 5.42 16.32 19.61
CA ASP A 138 4.02 15.92 19.41
C ASP A 138 3.82 15.06 18.15
N ARG A 139 4.73 15.17 17.18
CA ARG A 139 4.60 14.55 15.85
C ARG A 139 5.77 13.67 15.43
N GLN A 140 6.88 13.73 16.16
CA GLN A 140 8.18 13.13 15.83
C GLN A 140 8.83 12.57 17.11
N SER A 141 8.03 12.04 18.03
CA SER A 141 8.56 11.40 19.25
C SER A 141 9.34 10.12 18.95
N HIS A 142 9.14 9.55 17.77
CA HIS A 142 9.88 8.44 17.20
C HIS A 142 9.87 8.52 15.66
N SER A 143 10.53 7.56 15.01
CA SER A 143 10.51 7.41 13.54
C SER A 143 9.11 7.19 12.99
N HIS A 144 8.88 7.66 11.77
CA HIS A 144 7.60 7.60 11.06
C HIS A 144 7.84 7.34 9.56
N CYS A 145 8.16 6.09 9.22
CA CYS A 145 8.24 5.61 7.85
C CYS A 145 6.94 5.92 7.10
N HIS A 146 7.00 6.74 6.04
CA HIS A 146 5.79 7.18 5.35
C HIS A 146 5.79 6.89 3.84
N GLN A 147 6.96 6.74 3.22
CA GLN A 147 7.00 6.44 1.79
C GLN A 147 8.14 5.51 1.43
N VAL A 148 7.83 4.52 0.59
CA VAL A 148 8.80 3.70 -0.13
C VAL A 148 8.64 3.95 -1.62
N LYS A 149 9.75 4.06 -2.34
CA LYS A 149 9.75 4.20 -3.80
C LYS A 149 10.93 3.48 -4.42
N PHE A 150 10.66 2.52 -5.27
CA PHE A 150 11.66 2.01 -6.19
C PHE A 150 11.81 2.96 -7.36
N TYR A 151 13.06 3.27 -7.70
CA TYR A 151 13.40 3.97 -8.93
C TYR A 151 14.76 3.50 -9.43
N GLN A 152 14.77 2.95 -10.64
CA GLN A 152 15.91 2.22 -11.20
C GLN A 152 16.36 1.10 -10.24
N ASN A 153 17.65 1.06 -9.88
CA ASN A 153 18.21 0.06 -8.96
C ASN A 153 18.21 0.53 -7.49
N ASN A 154 17.57 1.66 -7.18
CA ASN A 154 17.55 2.24 -5.85
C ASN A 154 16.18 2.08 -5.21
N LEU A 155 16.18 1.90 -3.89
CA LEU A 155 15.02 2.07 -3.03
C LEU A 155 15.19 3.37 -2.26
N TYR A 156 14.21 4.25 -2.41
CA TYR A 156 14.08 5.46 -1.64
C TYR A 156 13.08 5.23 -0.52
N PHE A 157 13.43 5.74 0.64
CA PHE A 157 12.65 5.62 1.84
C PHE A 157 12.59 7.00 2.51
N ILE A 158 11.40 7.39 2.96
CA ILE A 158 11.16 8.68 3.61
C ILE A 158 10.58 8.45 5.00
N ASP A 159 11.28 8.99 6.00
CA ASP A 159 10.87 9.06 7.40
C ASP A 159 10.43 10.50 7.72
N LEU A 160 9.32 10.66 8.41
CA LEU A 160 8.82 11.97 8.84
C LEU A 160 9.18 12.33 10.28
N GLY A 161 9.78 11.40 11.02
CA GLY A 161 10.00 11.49 12.47
C GLY A 161 11.45 11.64 12.91
N THR A 162 12.43 11.50 12.01
CA THR A 162 13.87 11.51 12.31
C THR A 162 14.60 12.63 11.55
N ASP A 163 14.45 13.86 12.02
CA ASP A 163 15.11 15.08 11.49
C ASP A 163 16.13 15.71 12.44
#